data_AF-A0A2E0XID7-F1
#
_entry.id   AF-A0A2E0XID7-F1
#
_cell.length_a   1.000
_cell.length_b   1.000
_cell.length_c   1.000
_cell.angle_alpha   90.00
_cell.angle_beta   90.00
_cell.angle_gamma   90.00
#
_symmetry.space_group_name_H-M   'P 1'
#
loop_
_entity.id
_entity.type
_entity.pdbx_description
1 polymer ?
#
loop_
_entity_poly.entity_id
_entity_poly.type
_entity_poly.pdbx_seq_one_letter_code
_entity_poly.pdbx_strand_id
1 'polypeptide(L)'
;MLVFLPDIQVAIDRRQRHGATEFAAFPVWQRQAAGAYIGLCTLVLWDRRRHLWAVFRKALALSSPLDDIHEPIGYRTAILIITGVTVLLLFFCIKAGMTLWTAGIFLASYFSISITITRMRAELEIPVHHLWYAGATGPDTIMVNIFGTKGLGPANLTTMGLFYGFNRDYRNHPQPHQLEDVKMVKLIVAKSKSIFIATISDIALGSFGSFLLYLIMTYRMPGTHGLHVGREAFTRLQ
;
A
#
# COMPACT_ATOMS: atom_id res chain seq x y z
N MET A 1 16.94 -37.94 13.63
CA MET A 1 16.41 -37.73 14.99
C MET A 1 14.96 -37.27 14.86
N LEU A 2 14.12 -38.22 14.47
CA LEU A 2 12.66 -38.19 14.49
C LEU A 2 12.28 -38.93 15.76
N VAL A 3 11.53 -38.31 16.67
CA VAL A 3 10.65 -38.88 17.71
C VAL A 3 10.26 -37.68 18.60
N PHE A 4 9.02 -37.67 19.09
CA PHE A 4 8.30 -36.61 19.84
C PHE A 4 7.50 -35.63 18.98
N LEU A 5 6.25 -36.00 18.67
CA LEU A 5 5.02 -35.31 19.09
C LEU A 5 3.76 -35.94 18.43
N PRO A 6 3.47 -37.23 18.66
CA PRO A 6 2.22 -37.85 18.19
C PRO A 6 0.95 -37.23 18.80
N ASP A 7 1.06 -36.56 19.96
CA ASP A 7 -0.10 -35.98 20.67
C ASP A 7 -0.66 -34.70 20.01
N ILE A 8 0.15 -33.96 19.25
CA ILE A 8 -0.34 -32.75 18.55
C ILE A 8 -1.23 -33.13 17.37
N GLN A 9 -0.86 -34.18 16.62
CA GLN A 9 -1.65 -34.63 15.47
C GLN A 9 -2.99 -35.26 15.90
N VAL A 10 -3.02 -35.97 17.02
CA VAL A 10 -4.26 -36.54 17.58
C VAL A 10 -5.16 -35.45 18.18
N ALA A 11 -4.58 -34.39 18.75
CA ALA A 11 -5.34 -33.22 19.22
C ALA A 11 -5.95 -32.41 18.06
N ILE A 12 -5.26 -32.34 16.91
CA ILE A 12 -5.79 -31.71 15.69
C ILE A 12 -6.92 -32.56 15.07
N ASP A 13 -6.75 -33.88 15.01
CA ASP A 13 -7.74 -34.80 14.39
C ASP A 13 -9.01 -34.94 15.23
N ARG A 14 -8.92 -34.98 16.57
CA ARG A 14 -10.12 -35.01 17.45
C ARG A 14 -10.92 -33.71 17.40
N ARG A 15 -10.30 -32.57 17.07
CA ARG A 15 -10.98 -31.27 16.91
C ARG A 15 -11.80 -31.17 15.63
N GLN A 16 -11.55 -32.03 14.64
CA GLN A 16 -12.31 -32.06 13.39
C GLN A 16 -13.58 -32.94 13.46
N ARG A 17 -13.68 -33.86 14.44
CA ARG A 17 -14.73 -34.89 14.44
C ARG A 17 -15.99 -34.55 15.25
N HIS A 18 -15.97 -33.51 16.08
CA HIS A 18 -17.14 -33.12 16.86
C HIS A 18 -17.63 -31.73 16.45
N GLY A 19 -18.68 -31.73 15.63
CA GLY A 19 -19.71 -30.70 15.54
C GLY A 19 -19.24 -29.25 15.50
N ALA A 20 -19.10 -28.71 14.29
CA ALA A 20 -19.34 -27.30 14.07
C ALA A 20 -19.80 -27.04 12.64
N THR A 21 -21.07 -27.35 12.40
CA THR A 21 -21.92 -26.74 11.37
C THR A 21 -22.10 -25.22 11.55
N GLU A 22 -21.18 -24.54 12.27
CA GLU A 22 -21.16 -23.10 12.54
C GLU A 22 -19.88 -22.39 12.03
N PHE A 23 -18.92 -23.09 11.41
CA PHE A 23 -17.71 -22.45 10.83
C PHE A 23 -17.89 -21.90 9.41
N ALA A 24 -19.11 -21.63 8.97
CA ALA A 24 -19.41 -21.12 7.62
C ALA A 24 -19.23 -19.59 7.45
N ALA A 25 -18.63 -18.87 8.42
CA ALA A 25 -18.52 -17.41 8.42
C ALA A 25 -17.09 -16.86 8.63
N PHE A 26 -16.03 -17.58 8.22
CA PHE A 26 -14.65 -17.10 8.41
C PHE A 26 -14.05 -16.52 7.13
N PRO A 27 -13.98 -15.17 7.03
CA PRO A 27 -12.68 -14.52 6.85
C PRO A 27 -12.51 -13.32 7.81
N VAL A 28 -12.53 -13.56 9.12
CA VAL A 28 -12.33 -12.51 10.14
C VAL A 28 -10.91 -11.91 10.07
N TRP A 29 -9.93 -12.73 9.70
CA TRP A 29 -8.51 -12.36 9.64
C TRP A 29 -8.22 -11.21 8.66
N GLN A 30 -8.92 -11.14 7.52
CA GLN A 30 -8.75 -10.07 6.53
C GLN A 30 -9.25 -8.73 7.08
N ARG A 31 -10.43 -8.74 7.72
CA ARG A 31 -10.99 -7.54 8.36
C ARG A 31 -10.14 -7.07 9.53
N GLN A 32 -9.61 -7.99 10.33
CA GLN A 32 -8.68 -7.70 11.42
C GLN A 32 -7.37 -7.12 10.89
N ALA A 33 -6.81 -7.68 9.82
CA ALA A 33 -5.60 -7.17 9.18
C ALA A 33 -5.80 -5.74 8.65
N ALA A 34 -6.93 -5.47 7.99
CA ALA A 34 -7.27 -4.11 7.56
C ALA A 34 -7.32 -3.13 8.73
N GLY A 35 -8.01 -3.49 9.83
CA GLY A 35 -8.03 -2.69 11.06
C GLY A 35 -6.65 -2.47 11.66
N ALA A 36 -5.79 -3.49 11.64
CA ALA A 36 -4.41 -3.40 12.12
C ALA A 36 -3.58 -2.42 11.28
N TYR A 37 -3.70 -2.42 9.95
CA TYR A 37 -3.01 -1.44 9.10
C TYR A 37 -3.42 0.00 9.41
N ILE A 38 -4.72 0.26 9.52
CA ILE A 38 -5.21 1.62 9.86
C ILE A 38 -4.78 2.04 11.27
N GLY A 39 -4.84 1.11 12.24
CA GLY A 39 -4.40 1.36 13.61
C GLY A 39 -2.90 1.67 13.69
N LEU A 40 -2.07 0.88 13.02
CA LEU A 40 -0.61 1.11 12.97
C LEU A 40 -0.27 2.41 12.23
N CYS A 41 -0.95 2.73 11.12
CA CYS A 41 -0.77 4.01 10.47
C CYS A 41 -1.07 5.17 11.44
N THR A 42 -2.15 5.05 12.20
CA THR A 42 -2.55 6.08 13.17
C THR A 42 -1.50 6.23 14.28
N LEU A 43 -0.96 5.13 14.80
CA LEU A 43 0.13 5.15 15.78
C LEU A 43 1.40 5.80 15.22
N VAL A 44 1.78 5.47 13.98
CA VAL A 44 2.93 6.09 13.29
C VAL A 44 2.73 7.59 13.12
N LEU A 45 1.56 8.02 12.66
CA LEU A 45 1.25 9.44 12.49
C LEU A 45 1.21 10.17 13.83
N TRP A 46 0.69 9.52 14.87
CA TRP A 46 0.65 10.05 16.23
C TRP A 46 2.06 10.22 16.80
N ASP A 47 2.93 9.22 16.67
CA ASP A 47 4.34 9.29 17.08
C ASP A 47 5.05 10.48 16.40
N ARG A 48 4.83 10.65 15.09
CA ARG A 48 5.48 11.70 14.28
C ARG A 48 4.78 13.05 14.28
N ARG A 49 3.67 13.21 15.00
CA ARG A 49 2.82 14.43 14.97
C ARG A 49 3.58 15.72 15.21
N ARG A 50 4.53 15.72 16.15
CA ARG A 50 5.35 16.92 16.48
C ARG A 50 6.26 17.31 15.33
N HIS A 51 6.89 16.33 14.69
CA HIS A 51 7.76 16.56 13.52
C HIS A 51 6.93 17.02 12.31
N LEU A 52 5.82 16.34 12.02
CA LEU A 52 4.90 16.73 10.95
C LEU A 52 4.38 18.17 11.12
N TRP A 53 4.05 18.54 12.36
CA TRP A 53 3.62 19.90 12.69
C TRP A 53 4.74 20.94 12.50
N ALA A 54 5.98 20.62 12.86
CA ALA A 54 7.14 21.50 12.64
C ALA A 54 7.44 21.71 11.14
N VAL A 55 7.31 20.66 10.33
CA VAL A 55 7.43 20.71 8.85
C VAL A 55 6.32 21.59 8.26
N PHE A 56 5.07 21.41 8.71
CA PHE A 56 3.94 22.21 8.28
C PHE A 56 4.11 23.71 8.59
N ARG A 57 4.55 24.04 9.81
CA ARG A 57 4.87 25.44 10.19
C ARG A 57 5.95 26.05 9.29
N LYS A 58 7.01 25.29 9.00
CA LYS A 58 8.10 25.74 8.11
C LYS A 58 7.61 25.99 6.69
N ALA A 59 6.69 25.15 6.20
CA ALA A 59 6.10 25.32 4.88
C ALA A 59 5.25 26.59 4.77
N LEU A 60 4.52 26.95 5.81
CA LEU A 60 3.75 28.19 5.91
C LEU A 60 4.60 29.43 6.22
N ALA A 61 5.93 29.32 6.12
CA ALA A 61 6.87 30.40 6.42
C ALA A 61 6.80 30.94 7.87
N LEU A 62 6.25 30.18 8.80
CA LEU A 62 6.38 30.48 10.22
C LEU A 62 7.75 30.06 10.73
N SER A 63 8.19 30.68 11.83
CA SER A 63 9.41 30.26 12.53
C SER A 63 9.31 28.78 12.90
N SER A 64 10.30 28.00 12.47
CA SER A 64 10.40 26.57 12.72
C SER A 64 11.82 26.22 13.11
N PRO A 65 12.03 25.33 14.09
CA PRO A 65 13.36 24.92 14.53
C PRO A 65 14.10 24.01 13.53
N LEU A 66 13.45 23.64 12.41
CA LEU A 66 14.01 22.73 11.42
C LEU A 66 14.89 23.48 10.42
N ASP A 67 16.08 22.95 10.15
CA ASP A 67 16.95 23.37 9.04
C ASP A 67 16.81 22.37 7.87
N ASP A 68 16.78 22.86 6.63
CA ASP A 68 16.63 22.06 5.40
C ASP A 68 17.79 22.23 4.42
N ILE A 69 18.89 22.87 4.82
CA ILE A 69 20.08 23.09 3.99
C ILE A 69 20.69 21.77 3.47
N HIS A 70 20.61 20.69 4.26
CA HIS A 70 21.17 19.39 3.92
C HIS A 70 20.15 18.39 3.36
N GLU A 71 18.87 18.79 3.24
CA GLU A 71 17.83 17.93 2.69
C GLU A 71 17.80 18.01 1.15
N PRO A 72 17.54 16.90 0.44
CA PRO A 72 17.53 16.89 -1.03
C PRO A 72 16.41 17.75 -1.63
N ILE A 73 15.31 17.94 -0.89
CA ILE A 73 14.20 18.83 -1.23
C ILE A 73 13.82 19.68 -0.01
N GLY A 74 13.57 20.98 -0.22
CA GLY A 74 13.09 21.86 0.84
C GLY A 74 11.67 21.49 1.28
N TYR A 75 11.35 21.70 2.55
CA TYR A 75 10.06 21.30 3.12
C TYR A 75 8.85 21.97 2.45
N ARG A 76 8.99 23.22 2.01
CA ARG A 76 7.96 23.96 1.25
C ARG A 76 7.64 23.26 -0.06
N THR A 77 8.68 22.94 -0.83
CA THR A 77 8.54 22.26 -2.11
C THR A 77 7.94 20.87 -1.92
N ALA A 78 8.36 20.13 -0.88
CA ALA A 78 7.80 18.82 -0.56
C ALA A 78 6.28 18.90 -0.30
N ILE A 79 5.81 19.86 0.50
CA ILE A 79 4.38 20.02 0.79
C ILE A 79 3.59 20.45 -0.46
N LEU A 80 4.14 21.33 -1.30
CA LEU A 80 3.50 21.71 -2.56
C LEU A 80 3.37 20.51 -3.51
N ILE A 81 4.42 19.69 -3.63
CA ILE A 81 4.39 18.47 -4.46
C ILE A 81 3.35 17.49 -3.92
N ILE A 82 3.36 17.19 -2.61
CA ILE A 82 2.39 16.27 -1.99
C ILE A 82 0.96 16.76 -2.21
N THR A 83 0.72 18.06 -2.02
CA THR A 83 -0.60 18.67 -2.21
C THR A 83 -1.03 18.60 -3.68
N GLY A 84 -0.15 18.99 -4.60
CA GLY A 84 -0.42 18.96 -6.04
C GLY A 84 -0.70 17.56 -6.56
N VAL A 85 0.10 16.56 -6.14
CA VAL A 85 -0.12 15.15 -6.50
C VAL A 85 -1.42 14.62 -5.90
N THR A 86 -1.75 14.97 -4.65
CA THR A 86 -3.03 14.56 -4.03
C THR A 86 -4.22 15.12 -4.79
N VAL A 87 -4.18 16.40 -5.18
CA VAL A 87 -5.24 17.04 -5.99
C VAL A 87 -5.34 16.38 -7.36
N LEU A 88 -4.21 16.10 -8.02
CA LEU A 88 -4.17 15.39 -9.30
C LEU A 88 -4.82 14.00 -9.20
N LEU A 89 -4.49 13.24 -8.15
CA LEU A 89 -5.06 11.91 -7.92
C LEU A 89 -6.56 11.96 -7.64
N LEU A 90 -7.03 12.92 -6.85
CA LEU A 90 -8.46 13.14 -6.61
C LEU A 90 -9.18 13.48 -7.92
N PHE A 91 -8.63 14.40 -8.71
CA PHE A 91 -9.17 14.77 -10.01
C PHE A 91 -9.25 13.55 -10.94
N PHE A 92 -8.20 12.74 -10.99
CA PHE A 92 -8.17 11.51 -11.79
C PHE A 92 -9.24 10.51 -11.34
N CYS A 93 -9.40 10.29 -10.03
CA CYS A 93 -10.44 9.39 -9.50
C CYS A 93 -11.85 9.86 -9.89
N ILE A 94 -12.11 11.17 -9.80
CA ILE A 94 -13.40 11.77 -10.18
C ILE A 94 -13.64 11.60 -11.69
N LYS A 95 -12.62 11.88 -12.51
CA LYS A 95 -12.70 11.69 -13.97
C LYS A 95 -12.88 10.21 -14.36
N ALA A 96 -12.38 9.29 -13.55
CA ALA A 96 -12.56 7.86 -13.72
C ALA A 96 -13.94 7.35 -13.24
N GLY A 97 -14.81 8.23 -12.72
CA GLY A 97 -16.20 7.91 -12.36
C GLY A 97 -16.48 7.81 -10.86
N MET A 98 -15.48 8.07 -9.99
CA MET A 98 -15.70 8.04 -8.55
C MET A 98 -16.33 9.34 -8.03
N THR A 99 -17.15 9.24 -6.98
CA THR A 99 -17.60 10.41 -6.25
C THR A 99 -16.47 10.96 -5.36
N LEU A 100 -16.50 12.25 -5.04
CA LEU A 100 -15.43 12.92 -4.27
C LEU A 100 -15.18 12.26 -2.91
N TRP A 101 -16.25 11.93 -2.17
CA TRP A 101 -16.11 11.29 -0.86
C TRP A 101 -15.52 9.88 -0.98
N THR A 102 -15.96 9.11 -1.98
CA THR A 102 -15.42 7.76 -2.24
C THR A 102 -13.94 7.83 -2.61
N ALA A 103 -13.56 8.74 -3.50
CA ALA A 103 -12.17 8.95 -3.90
C ALA A 103 -11.29 9.34 -2.70
N GLY A 104 -11.79 10.24 -1.84
CA GLY A 104 -11.10 10.65 -0.61
C GLY A 104 -10.83 9.48 0.33
N ILE A 105 -11.84 8.66 0.65
CA ILE A 105 -11.69 7.50 1.53
C ILE A 105 -10.78 6.44 0.89
N PHE A 106 -10.92 6.21 -0.41
CA PHE A 106 -10.11 5.25 -1.15
C PHE A 106 -8.62 5.61 -1.08
N LEU A 107 -8.27 6.86 -1.38
CA LEU A 107 -6.89 7.36 -1.30
C LEU A 107 -6.37 7.36 0.14
N ALA A 108 -7.18 7.78 1.11
CA ALA A 108 -6.78 7.76 2.52
C ALA A 108 -6.46 6.34 3.01
N SER A 109 -7.29 5.36 2.63
CA SER A 109 -7.09 3.94 2.95
C SER A 109 -5.83 3.40 2.27
N TYR A 110 -5.66 3.71 0.98
CA TYR A 110 -4.47 3.34 0.20
C TYR A 110 -3.17 3.88 0.84
N PHE A 111 -3.12 5.18 1.13
CA PHE A 111 -1.93 5.78 1.74
C PHE A 111 -1.68 5.27 3.16
N SER A 112 -2.72 4.96 3.93
CA SER A 112 -2.58 4.38 5.27
C SER A 112 -1.89 3.01 5.22
N ILE A 113 -2.30 2.17 4.26
CA ILE A 113 -1.66 0.88 4.02
C ILE A 113 -0.20 1.10 3.56
N SER A 114 0.00 1.99 2.58
CA SER A 114 1.33 2.29 2.02
C SER A 114 2.33 2.78 3.09
N ILE A 115 1.90 3.68 3.98
CA ILE A 115 2.71 4.20 5.09
C ILE A 115 3.07 3.08 6.06
N THR A 116 2.09 2.25 6.43
CA THR A 116 2.30 1.16 7.39
C THR A 116 3.25 0.11 6.84
N ILE A 117 3.08 -0.31 5.58
CA ILE A 117 3.99 -1.27 4.93
C ILE A 117 5.40 -0.69 4.84
N THR A 118 5.51 0.60 4.49
CA THR A 118 6.80 1.29 4.44
C THR A 118 7.50 1.27 5.80
N ARG A 119 6.76 1.53 6.88
CA ARG A 119 7.29 1.52 8.25
C ARG A 119 7.67 0.13 8.71
N MET A 120 6.81 -0.86 8.50
CA MET A 120 7.13 -2.25 8.80
C MET A 120 8.38 -2.73 8.08
N ARG A 121 8.53 -2.39 6.79
CA ARG A 121 9.74 -2.73 6.02
C ARG A 121 10.98 -2.05 6.57
N ALA A 122 10.90 -0.76 6.89
CA ALA A 122 12.03 -0.01 7.43
C ALA A 122 12.47 -0.43 8.84
N GLU A 123 11.56 -1.01 9.64
CA GLU A 123 11.79 -1.32 11.05
C GLU A 123 12.01 -2.81 11.32
N LEU A 124 11.43 -3.72 10.54
CA LEU A 124 11.40 -5.14 10.86
C LEU A 124 12.10 -6.04 9.82
N GLU A 125 12.51 -5.51 8.65
CA GLU A 125 13.00 -6.30 7.50
C GLU A 125 12.15 -7.57 7.24
N ILE A 126 10.86 -7.55 7.63
CA ILE A 126 10.07 -8.76 7.62
C ILE A 126 9.84 -9.17 6.17
N PRO A 127 10.11 -10.43 5.83
CA PRO A 127 9.71 -10.98 4.55
C PRO A 127 8.23 -10.72 4.29
N VAL A 128 7.94 -9.88 3.31
CA VAL A 128 6.59 -9.43 2.86
C VAL A 128 5.76 -10.58 2.26
N HIS A 129 6.17 -11.82 2.50
CA HIS A 129 5.66 -13.03 1.89
C HIS A 129 4.27 -13.40 2.44
N HIS A 130 3.91 -12.96 3.66
CA HIS A 130 2.59 -13.19 4.26
C HIS A 130 1.52 -12.15 3.87
N LEU A 131 1.89 -11.11 3.12
CA LEU A 131 0.98 -10.09 2.56
C LEU A 131 0.34 -10.53 1.22
N TRP A 132 0.44 -11.82 0.86
CA TRP A 132 0.06 -12.40 -0.44
C TRP A 132 -1.45 -12.38 -0.75
N TYR A 133 -2.24 -11.49 -0.14
CA TYR A 133 -3.59 -11.24 -0.64
C TYR A 133 -4.10 -9.85 -0.24
N ALA A 134 -3.32 -8.82 -0.58
CA ALA A 134 -3.78 -7.43 -0.51
C ALA A 134 -5.10 -7.21 -1.27
N GLY A 135 -5.43 -8.06 -2.25
CA GLY A 135 -6.74 -8.07 -2.89
C GLY A 135 -7.94 -8.33 -1.97
N ALA A 136 -7.73 -8.84 -0.73
CA ALA A 136 -8.77 -8.98 0.29
C ALA A 136 -8.62 -8.01 1.49
N THR A 137 -7.58 -7.19 1.51
CA THR A 137 -7.36 -6.15 2.54
C THR A 137 -7.09 -4.77 1.94
N GLY A 138 -7.38 -4.61 0.65
CA GLY A 138 -7.19 -3.40 -0.12
C GLY A 138 -8.26 -2.33 0.19
N PRO A 139 -8.02 -1.08 -0.21
CA PRO A 139 -8.92 0.04 0.06
C PRO A 139 -10.35 -0.20 -0.44
N ASP A 140 -10.47 -0.84 -1.60
CA ASP A 140 -11.73 -1.32 -2.19
C ASP A 140 -12.50 -2.29 -1.29
N THR A 141 -11.86 -3.35 -0.79
CA THR A 141 -12.50 -4.34 0.09
C THR A 141 -12.84 -3.76 1.45
N ILE A 142 -12.02 -2.85 1.99
CA ILE A 142 -12.33 -2.10 3.21
C ILE A 142 -13.62 -1.30 3.01
N MET A 143 -13.72 -0.57 1.91
CA MET A 143 -14.88 0.27 1.62
C MET A 143 -16.15 -0.57 1.38
N VAL A 144 -16.07 -1.68 0.65
CA VAL A 144 -17.21 -2.58 0.46
C VAL A 144 -17.65 -3.22 1.78
N ASN A 145 -16.73 -3.61 2.66
CA ASN A 145 -17.07 -4.18 3.96
C ASN A 145 -17.73 -3.16 4.91
N ILE A 146 -17.36 -1.88 4.85
CA ILE A 146 -17.91 -0.83 5.73
C ILE A 146 -19.22 -0.25 5.18
N PHE A 147 -19.26 0.08 3.89
CA PHE A 147 -20.36 0.84 3.28
C PHE A 147 -21.30 -0.01 2.43
N GLY A 148 -20.91 -1.24 2.10
CA GLY A 148 -21.65 -2.13 1.21
C GLY A 148 -21.60 -1.69 -0.27
N THR A 149 -21.93 -2.62 -1.16
CA THR A 149 -21.96 -2.36 -2.62
C THR A 149 -23.06 -1.37 -3.01
N LYS A 150 -24.22 -1.43 -2.34
CA LYS A 150 -25.34 -0.49 -2.56
C LYS A 150 -25.00 0.95 -2.16
N GLY A 151 -24.29 1.13 -1.04
CA GLY A 151 -23.90 2.47 -0.55
C GLY A 151 -22.83 3.13 -1.41
N LEU A 152 -21.96 2.32 -2.02
CA LEU A 152 -20.94 2.80 -2.96
C LEU A 152 -21.51 3.05 -4.36
N GLY A 153 -22.43 2.23 -4.82
CA GLY A 153 -23.02 2.36 -6.16
C GLY A 153 -22.08 1.87 -7.28
N PRO A 154 -22.64 1.58 -8.46
CA PRO A 154 -21.97 0.82 -9.51
C PRO A 154 -20.79 1.55 -10.16
N ALA A 155 -20.88 2.88 -10.32
CA ALA A 155 -19.80 3.68 -10.92
C ALA A 155 -18.52 3.62 -10.07
N ASN A 156 -18.65 3.83 -8.76
CA ASN A 156 -17.55 3.77 -7.81
C ASN A 156 -16.92 2.36 -7.77
N LEU A 157 -17.74 1.31 -7.72
CA LEU A 157 -17.27 -0.09 -7.70
C LEU A 157 -16.51 -0.46 -8.98
N THR A 158 -16.98 0.02 -10.13
CA THR A 158 -16.31 -0.21 -11.42
C THR A 158 -14.91 0.41 -11.42
N THR A 159 -14.80 1.68 -11.01
CA THR A 159 -13.49 2.35 -10.94
C THR A 159 -12.56 1.69 -9.93
N MET A 160 -13.06 1.28 -8.75
CA MET A 160 -12.28 0.50 -7.77
C MET A 160 -11.81 -0.85 -8.35
N GLY A 161 -12.64 -1.52 -9.13
CA GLY A 161 -12.29 -2.72 -9.87
C GLY A 161 -11.11 -2.48 -10.82
N LEU A 162 -11.15 -1.40 -11.60
CA LEU A 162 -10.06 -1.01 -12.50
C LEU A 162 -8.75 -0.68 -11.76
N PHE A 163 -8.85 -0.10 -10.56
CA PHE A 163 -7.71 0.22 -9.70
C PHE A 163 -7.09 -1.00 -9.02
N TYR A 164 -7.65 -2.20 -9.22
CA TYR A 164 -7.08 -3.43 -8.68
C TYR A 164 -5.66 -3.69 -9.17
N GLY A 165 -5.30 -3.26 -10.39
CA GLY A 165 -3.97 -3.48 -10.96
C GLY A 165 -2.80 -3.04 -10.07
N PHE A 166 -2.96 -1.93 -9.34
CA PHE A 166 -1.94 -1.42 -8.40
C PHE A 166 -2.28 -1.69 -6.92
N ASN A 167 -3.47 -2.20 -6.60
CA ASN A 167 -3.87 -2.57 -5.23
C ASN A 167 -3.82 -4.08 -4.96
N ARG A 168 -3.57 -4.88 -6.00
CA ARG A 168 -3.55 -6.33 -5.90
C ARG A 168 -2.44 -6.87 -5.01
N ASP A 169 -1.28 -6.24 -5.04
CA ASP A 169 -0.10 -6.65 -4.28
C ASP A 169 0.75 -5.43 -3.92
N TYR A 170 1.16 -5.35 -2.65
CA TYR A 170 1.93 -4.25 -2.08
C TYR A 170 3.43 -4.57 -1.92
N ARG A 171 3.92 -5.60 -2.60
CA ARG A 171 5.34 -6.02 -2.55
C ARG A 171 6.33 -5.01 -3.14
N ASN A 172 5.89 -4.20 -4.11
CA ASN A 172 6.79 -3.40 -4.96
C ASN A 172 6.71 -1.90 -4.68
N HIS A 173 6.39 -1.49 -3.44
CA HIS A 173 6.37 -0.07 -3.11
C HIS A 173 7.78 0.54 -3.24
N PRO A 174 7.93 1.72 -3.88
CA PRO A 174 9.21 2.40 -3.99
C PRO A 174 9.66 3.08 -2.68
N GLN A 175 8.73 3.36 -1.76
CA GLN A 175 9.00 4.13 -0.54
C GLN A 175 10.05 3.51 0.41
N PRO A 176 10.06 2.19 0.67
CA PRO A 176 11.09 1.55 1.48
C PRO A 176 12.48 1.69 0.88
N HIS A 177 12.61 1.48 -0.44
CA HIS A 177 13.86 1.66 -1.17
C HIS A 177 14.40 3.09 -1.01
N GLN A 178 13.51 4.08 -1.09
CA GLN A 178 13.88 5.48 -0.86
C GLN A 178 14.38 5.74 0.57
N LEU A 179 13.81 5.11 1.59
CA LEU A 179 14.25 5.27 2.98
C LEU A 179 15.61 4.60 3.23
N GLU A 180 15.84 3.43 2.64
CA GLU A 180 17.11 2.72 2.67
C GLU A 180 18.20 3.51 1.96
N ASP A 181 17.92 4.03 0.76
CA ASP A 181 18.83 4.90 0.00
C ASP A 181 19.25 6.11 0.83
N VAL A 182 18.29 6.83 1.44
CA VAL A 182 18.55 8.00 2.29
C VAL A 182 19.39 7.65 3.52
N LYS A 183 19.21 6.44 4.09
CA LYS A 183 20.02 5.96 5.20
C LYS A 183 21.45 5.63 4.75
N MET A 184 21.60 4.99 3.60
CA MET A 184 22.91 4.68 3.03
C MET A 184 23.70 5.94 2.67
N VAL A 185 23.06 6.97 2.11
CA VAL A 185 23.69 8.28 1.81
C VAL A 185 24.46 8.83 3.01
N LYS A 186 23.88 8.71 4.21
CA LYS A 186 24.49 9.18 5.47
C LYS A 186 25.73 8.39 5.86
N LEU A 187 25.84 7.14 5.43
CA LEU A 187 26.97 6.25 5.70
C LEU A 187 28.13 6.44 4.70
N ILE A 188 27.83 6.77 3.44
CA ILE A 188 28.83 6.84 2.36
C ILE A 188 29.30 8.26 2.00
N VAL A 189 28.96 9.28 2.79
CA VAL A 189 29.30 10.71 2.53
C VAL A 189 28.94 11.15 1.10
N ALA A 190 27.84 10.60 0.55
CA ALA A 190 27.34 10.98 -0.76
C ALA A 190 26.44 12.22 -0.68
N LYS A 191 26.35 12.98 -1.78
CA LYS A 191 25.42 14.11 -1.86
C LYS A 191 23.98 13.57 -1.97
N SER A 192 23.16 13.82 -0.95
CA SER A 192 21.76 13.39 -0.88
C SER A 192 20.94 13.75 -2.13
N LYS A 193 21.16 14.95 -2.69
CA LYS A 193 20.50 15.39 -3.93
C LYS A 193 20.82 14.53 -5.15
N SER A 194 22.06 14.00 -5.25
CA SER A 194 22.47 13.17 -6.38
C SER A 194 21.76 11.82 -6.35
N ILE A 195 21.67 11.21 -5.16
CA ILE A 195 20.99 9.92 -4.97
C ILE A 195 19.49 10.09 -5.19
N PHE A 196 18.90 11.16 -4.66
CA PHE A 196 17.49 11.49 -4.91
C PHE A 196 17.16 11.56 -6.42
N ILE A 197 17.97 12.28 -7.21
CA ILE A 197 17.77 12.39 -8.67
C ILE A 197 17.94 11.04 -9.37
N ALA A 198 18.93 10.24 -8.96
CA ALA A 198 19.16 8.91 -9.51
C ALA A 198 17.97 7.99 -9.23
N THR A 199 17.47 7.93 -7.99
CA THR A 199 16.31 7.11 -7.62
C THR A 199 15.05 7.54 -8.38
N ILE A 200 14.79 8.85 -8.56
CA ILE A 200 13.63 9.31 -9.34
C ILE A 200 13.74 8.91 -10.81
N SER A 201 14.95 9.01 -11.39
CA SER A 201 15.20 8.63 -12.78
C SER A 201 15.04 7.12 -12.98
N ASP A 202 15.52 6.32 -12.04
CA ASP A 202 15.39 4.87 -12.04
C ASP A 202 13.93 4.43 -11.93
N ILE A 203 13.14 5.05 -11.04
CA ILE A 203 11.70 4.77 -10.94
C ILE A 203 10.99 5.03 -12.27
N ALA A 204 11.31 6.13 -12.96
CA ALA A 204 10.69 6.46 -14.24
C ALA A 204 11.07 5.47 -15.35
N LEU A 205 12.38 5.20 -15.52
CA LEU A 205 12.90 4.29 -16.54
C LEU A 205 12.49 2.84 -16.27
N GLY A 206 12.60 2.39 -15.02
CA GLY A 206 12.22 1.05 -14.59
C GLY A 206 10.73 0.79 -14.74
N SER A 207 9.87 1.76 -14.39
CA SER A 207 8.42 1.64 -14.59
C SER A 207 8.07 1.54 -16.07
N PHE A 208 8.67 2.38 -16.92
CA PHE A 208 8.43 2.36 -18.35
C PHE A 208 8.96 1.07 -19.02
N GLY A 209 10.16 0.64 -18.66
CA GLY A 209 10.75 -0.61 -19.13
C GLY A 209 9.93 -1.83 -18.71
N SER A 210 9.47 -1.87 -17.45
CA SER A 210 8.61 -2.94 -16.94
C SER A 210 7.27 -3.00 -17.69
N PHE A 211 6.67 -1.85 -17.99
CA PHE A 211 5.45 -1.77 -18.80
C PHE A 211 5.66 -2.35 -20.22
N LEU A 212 6.74 -1.96 -20.90
CA LEU A 212 7.05 -2.46 -22.23
C LEU A 212 7.34 -3.97 -22.24
N LEU A 213 8.13 -4.44 -21.28
CA LEU A 213 8.43 -5.87 -21.16
C LEU A 213 7.17 -6.68 -20.88
N TYR A 214 6.31 -6.21 -19.97
CA TYR A 214 5.04 -6.89 -19.67
C TYR A 214 4.15 -6.98 -20.92
N LEU A 215 4.10 -5.91 -21.72
CA LEU A 215 3.37 -5.89 -22.98
C LEU A 215 3.96 -6.90 -23.97
N ILE A 216 5.27 -6.87 -24.21
CA ILE A 216 5.95 -7.81 -25.11
C ILE A 216 5.74 -9.27 -24.67
N MET A 217 5.89 -9.57 -23.37
CA MET A 217 5.69 -10.91 -22.83
C MET A 217 4.26 -11.40 -23.04
N THR A 218 3.27 -10.52 -22.85
CA THR A 218 1.85 -10.85 -23.04
C THR A 218 1.54 -11.17 -24.52
N TYR A 219 2.14 -10.44 -25.46
CA TYR A 219 1.95 -10.68 -26.90
C TYR A 219 2.71 -11.90 -27.43
N ARG A 220 3.93 -12.16 -26.95
CA ARG A 220 4.79 -13.24 -27.46
C ARG A 220 4.53 -14.59 -26.81
N MET A 221 3.99 -14.62 -25.59
CA MET A 221 3.75 -15.85 -24.85
C MET A 221 2.29 -15.90 -24.35
N PRO A 222 1.32 -16.07 -25.26
CA PRO A 222 -0.08 -16.20 -24.87
C PRO A 222 -0.27 -17.44 -24.00
N GLY A 223 -0.62 -17.23 -22.73
CA GLY A 223 -0.97 -18.30 -21.78
C GLY A 223 0.00 -18.52 -20.62
N THR A 224 1.24 -18.03 -20.67
CA THR A 224 2.23 -18.27 -19.60
C THR A 224 2.23 -17.21 -18.49
N HIS A 225 1.47 -16.12 -18.62
CA HIS A 225 1.42 -15.05 -17.63
C HIS A 225 0.01 -14.48 -17.44
N GLY A 226 -0.44 -14.40 -16.17
CA GLY A 226 -1.35 -13.34 -15.71
C GLY A 226 -2.81 -13.34 -16.16
N LEU A 227 -3.27 -14.22 -17.05
CA LEU A 227 -4.69 -14.22 -17.51
C LEU A 227 -5.70 -14.34 -16.37
N HIS A 228 -5.39 -15.13 -15.34
CA HIS A 228 -6.19 -15.26 -14.11
C HIS A 228 -6.21 -13.96 -13.29
N VAL A 229 -5.08 -13.23 -13.29
CA VAL A 229 -4.85 -12.02 -12.50
C VAL A 229 -5.74 -10.86 -12.98
N GLY A 230 -5.91 -10.74 -14.29
CA GLY A 230 -6.82 -9.75 -14.86
C GLY A 230 -8.30 -10.02 -14.54
N ARG A 231 -8.71 -11.29 -14.41
CA ARG A 231 -10.09 -11.66 -14.09
C ARG A 231 -10.50 -11.29 -12.67
N GLU A 232 -9.59 -11.42 -11.71
CA GLU A 232 -9.83 -11.06 -10.29
C GLU A 232 -10.35 -9.63 -10.14
N ALA A 233 -9.89 -8.69 -10.98
CA ALA A 233 -10.33 -7.30 -10.95
C ALA A 233 -11.84 -7.13 -11.13
N PHE A 234 -12.49 -8.03 -11.89
CA PHE A 234 -13.88 -7.92 -12.31
C PHE A 234 -14.85 -8.80 -11.49
N THR A 235 -14.35 -9.80 -10.76
CA THR A 235 -15.20 -10.79 -10.06
C THR A 235 -15.25 -10.61 -8.54
N ARG A 236 -14.38 -9.77 -7.96
CA ARG A 236 -14.18 -9.70 -6.49
C ARG A 236 -15.12 -8.75 -5.73
N LEU A 237 -15.71 -7.74 -6.40
CA LEU A 237 -16.53 -6.70 -5.78
C LEU A 237 -18.04 -6.89 -6.04
N GLN A 238 -18.45 -8.04 -6.58
CA GLN A 238 -19.84 -8.43 -6.80
C GLN A 238 -20.43 -9.01 -5.51
#